data_AF-A0A1I1IDB4-F1
#
_entry.id   AF-A0A1I1IDB4-F1
#
_cell.length_a   1.000
_cell.length_b   1.000
_cell.length_c   1.000
_cell.angle_alpha   90.00
_cell.angle_beta   90.00
_cell.angle_gamma   90.00
#
_symmetry.space_group_name_H-M   'P 1'
#
loop_
_entity.id
_entity.type
_entity.pdbx_description
1 polymer ?
#
loop_
_entity_poly.entity_id
_entity_poly.type
_entity_poly.pdbx_seq_one_letter_code
_entity_poly.pdbx_strand_id
1 'polypeptide(L)'
;MKHIRTRLTIAAVSAALLLTGCGKAKVPDMEKDYKEYLDYAFDGNYSISKPMEQRFDAEDRTEYTWQVVYTANDGEDRTTKMVLNRGDSENKKYIAYTNDRMVADLVEEAQSREICEEIADQILSKYFKESANTNNMLSLNGDEFSIHAQLINCRLMGMDPDRVSEFITPGSGVKYVGTNLADWACDKHSYIKVNFDIFDETKTEELTEKFNNIFSDYTALTKDPQTYCFILRKQNSDQNWETLATECKVQGKDFDADNFSIRAVAEELGIDTDTYIDPE
;
A
#
# COMPACT_ATOMS: atom_id res chain seq x y z
N MET A 1 22.49 57.22 21.62
CA MET A 1 22.75 56.62 20.28
C MET A 1 22.89 55.10 20.26
N LYS A 2 23.50 54.43 21.27
CA LYS A 2 23.61 52.94 21.29
C LYS A 2 22.26 52.20 21.44
N HIS A 3 21.30 52.75 22.20
CA HIS A 3 20.00 52.09 22.43
C HIS A 3 19.02 52.10 21.24
N ILE A 4 19.22 52.96 20.25
CA ILE A 4 18.34 53.03 19.07
C ILE A 4 18.75 51.97 18.02
N ARG A 5 20.05 51.69 17.88
CA ARG A 5 20.54 50.65 16.97
C ARG A 5 20.13 49.23 17.41
N THR A 6 20.13 48.93 18.70
CA THR A 6 19.73 47.61 19.23
C THR A 6 18.23 47.33 19.01
N ARG A 7 17.37 48.35 19.06
CA ARG A 7 15.92 48.18 18.80
C ARG A 7 15.60 47.95 17.32
N LEU A 8 16.39 48.52 16.41
CA LEU A 8 16.23 48.31 14.96
C LEU A 8 16.66 46.90 14.52
N THR A 9 17.69 46.32 15.13
CA THR A 9 18.14 44.95 14.79
C THR A 9 17.14 43.89 15.30
N ILE A 10 16.52 44.10 16.46
CA ILE A 10 15.50 43.17 17.00
C ILE A 10 14.21 43.22 16.17
N ALA A 11 13.77 44.40 15.75
CA ALA A 11 12.59 44.53 14.87
C ALA A 11 12.79 43.89 13.48
N ALA A 12 14.01 43.94 12.93
CA ALA A 12 14.34 43.31 11.65
C ALA A 12 14.41 41.77 11.74
N VAL A 13 14.92 41.22 12.84
CA VAL A 13 14.97 39.76 13.08
C VAL A 13 13.56 39.21 13.35
N SER A 14 12.72 39.95 14.08
CA SER A 14 11.31 39.57 14.28
C SER A 14 10.46 39.69 13.01
N ALA A 15 10.72 40.68 12.15
CA ALA A 15 10.07 40.78 10.84
C ALA A 15 10.55 39.69 9.86
N ALA A 16 11.83 39.28 9.90
CA ALA A 16 12.33 38.15 9.11
C ALA A 16 11.76 36.81 9.59
N LEU A 17 11.59 36.60 10.90
CA LEU A 17 10.91 35.42 11.45
C LEU A 17 9.42 35.38 11.07
N LEU A 18 8.73 36.54 11.07
CA LEU A 18 7.33 36.63 10.62
C LEU A 18 7.16 36.47 9.10
N LEU A 19 8.15 36.85 8.29
CA LEU A 19 8.13 36.67 6.83
C LEU A 19 8.47 35.24 6.36
N THR A 20 9.03 34.39 7.22
CA THR A 20 9.18 32.94 6.95
C THR A 20 7.94 32.11 7.31
N GLY A 21 6.93 32.75 7.92
CA GLY A 21 5.73 32.10 8.48
C GLY A 21 4.50 32.04 7.57
N CYS A 22 4.45 32.77 6.46
CA CYS A 22 3.26 32.86 5.58
C CYS A 22 3.56 32.49 4.11
N GLY A 23 4.43 31.53 3.87
CA GLY A 23 4.60 30.95 2.53
C GLY A 23 3.72 29.71 2.41
N LYS A 24 2.82 29.66 1.41
CA LYS A 24 2.19 28.40 0.99
C LYS A 24 3.31 27.38 0.77
N ALA A 25 3.20 26.23 1.42
CA ALA A 25 4.22 25.19 1.27
C ALA A 25 4.35 24.81 -0.20
N LYS A 26 5.60 24.78 -0.68
CA LYS A 26 5.91 24.51 -2.10
C LYS A 26 5.31 23.17 -2.51
N VAL A 27 4.64 23.14 -3.66
CA VAL A 27 4.21 21.89 -4.31
C VAL A 27 5.49 21.14 -4.73
N PRO A 28 5.64 19.86 -4.36
CA PRO A 28 6.83 19.09 -4.72
C PRO A 28 6.91 18.89 -6.23
N ASP A 29 8.13 18.87 -6.75
CA ASP A 29 8.40 18.47 -8.12
C ASP A 29 8.76 16.98 -8.07
N MET A 30 7.75 16.10 -8.13
CA MET A 30 7.92 14.66 -7.85
C MET A 30 8.98 13.99 -8.71
N GLU A 31 9.04 14.35 -10.00
CA GLU A 31 10.04 13.81 -10.94
C GLU A 31 11.47 14.21 -10.55
N LYS A 32 11.64 15.42 -10.02
CA LYS A 32 12.96 15.95 -9.65
C LYS A 32 13.37 15.62 -8.22
N ASP A 33 12.46 15.81 -7.28
CA ASP A 33 12.72 15.73 -5.84
C ASP A 33 12.94 14.27 -5.41
N TYR A 34 12.34 13.29 -6.10
CA TYR A 34 12.47 11.85 -5.83
C TYR A 34 13.18 11.06 -6.93
N LYS A 35 13.87 11.74 -7.85
CA LYS A 35 14.47 11.12 -9.04
C LYS A 35 15.32 9.90 -8.72
N GLU A 36 16.26 10.04 -7.77
CA GLU A 36 17.23 8.98 -7.47
C GLU A 36 16.55 7.71 -6.94
N TYR A 37 15.52 7.85 -6.10
CA TYR A 37 14.76 6.71 -5.60
C TYR A 37 13.87 6.10 -6.69
N LEU A 38 13.15 6.93 -7.46
CA LEU A 38 12.27 6.43 -8.51
C LEU A 38 13.05 5.76 -9.65
N ASP A 39 14.22 6.30 -10.04
CA ASP A 39 15.14 5.65 -10.97
C ASP A 39 15.57 4.28 -10.43
N TYR A 40 15.85 4.16 -9.13
CA TYR A 40 16.20 2.88 -8.51
C TYR A 40 15.00 1.90 -8.46
N ALA A 41 13.82 2.39 -8.05
CA ALA A 41 12.63 1.57 -7.84
C ALA A 41 12.04 1.04 -9.16
N PHE A 42 12.03 1.87 -10.20
CA PHE A 42 11.48 1.57 -11.53
C PHE A 42 12.55 1.28 -12.60
N ASP A 43 13.83 1.21 -12.21
CA ASP A 43 14.97 1.04 -13.14
C ASP A 43 14.99 2.08 -14.28
N GLY A 44 14.53 3.30 -13.97
CA GLY A 44 14.36 4.39 -14.93
C GLY A 44 13.20 4.25 -15.92
N ASN A 45 12.41 3.17 -15.86
CA ASN A 45 11.30 2.88 -16.78
C ASN A 45 9.98 3.47 -16.29
N TYR A 46 9.97 4.79 -16.08
CA TYR A 46 8.79 5.52 -15.64
C TYR A 46 8.76 6.94 -16.20
N SER A 47 7.58 7.56 -16.19
CA SER A 47 7.40 8.98 -16.45
C SER A 47 6.30 9.55 -15.56
N ILE A 48 6.46 10.81 -15.16
CA ILE A 48 5.52 11.52 -14.28
C ILE A 48 5.05 12.77 -15.02
N SER A 49 3.73 12.96 -15.10
CA SER A 49 3.18 14.17 -15.70
C SER A 49 3.43 15.39 -14.82
N LYS A 50 3.24 16.59 -15.38
CA LYS A 50 3.06 17.78 -14.52
C LYS A 50 1.81 17.61 -13.64
N PRO A 51 1.79 18.18 -12.43
CA PRO A 51 0.61 18.11 -11.57
C PRO A 51 -0.57 18.85 -12.22
N MET A 52 -1.73 18.21 -12.18
CA MET A 52 -3.03 18.85 -12.37
C MET A 52 -3.49 19.40 -11.02
N GLU A 53 -3.83 20.68 -10.97
CA GLU A 53 -4.30 21.36 -9.76
C GLU A 53 -5.82 21.50 -9.78
N GLN A 54 -6.48 21.08 -8.69
CA GLN A 54 -7.91 21.29 -8.48
C GLN A 54 -8.16 21.92 -7.11
N ARG A 55 -8.80 23.10 -7.11
CA ARG A 55 -9.16 23.81 -5.89
C ARG A 55 -10.57 23.43 -5.41
N PHE A 56 -10.70 23.14 -4.12
CA PHE A 56 -11.98 22.88 -3.45
C PHE A 56 -12.23 23.96 -2.40
N ASP A 57 -12.88 25.04 -2.81
CA ASP A 57 -13.06 26.25 -1.98
C ASP A 57 -13.86 26.01 -0.69
N ALA A 58 -14.86 25.11 -0.72
CA ALA A 58 -15.68 24.80 0.46
C ALA A 58 -14.90 24.08 1.58
N GLU A 59 -13.79 23.43 1.23
CA GLU A 59 -12.98 22.60 2.11
C GLU A 59 -11.61 23.22 2.40
N ASP A 60 -11.35 24.43 1.88
CA ASP A 60 -10.07 25.13 1.96
C ASP A 60 -8.86 24.24 1.62
N ARG A 61 -9.05 23.36 0.62
CA ARG A 61 -8.03 22.41 0.15
C ARG A 61 -7.78 22.53 -1.34
N THR A 62 -6.56 22.20 -1.71
CA THR A 62 -6.14 22.06 -3.10
C THR A 62 -5.62 20.65 -3.30
N GLU A 63 -6.13 19.97 -4.31
CA GLU A 63 -5.65 18.67 -4.75
C GLU A 63 -4.66 18.83 -5.90
N TYR A 64 -3.55 18.12 -5.83
CA TYR A 64 -2.57 18.00 -6.90
C TYR A 64 -2.51 16.54 -7.33
N THR A 65 -2.75 16.28 -8.61
CA THR A 65 -2.72 14.93 -9.18
C THR A 65 -1.62 14.82 -10.22
N TRP A 66 -0.74 13.84 -10.08
CA TRP A 66 0.24 13.46 -11.11
C TRP A 66 -0.19 12.13 -11.74
N GLN A 67 -0.16 12.03 -13.07
CA GLN A 67 -0.25 10.76 -13.77
C GLN A 67 1.15 10.14 -13.81
N VAL A 68 1.24 8.87 -13.48
CA VAL A 68 2.48 8.09 -13.53
C VAL A 68 2.30 6.96 -14.52
N VAL A 69 3.21 6.85 -15.47
CA VAL A 69 3.28 5.72 -16.40
C VAL A 69 4.56 4.96 -16.12
N TYR A 70 4.50 3.65 -15.99
CA TYR A 70 5.68 2.78 -15.81
C TYR A 70 5.51 1.50 -16.63
N THR A 71 6.61 0.89 -17.03
CA THR A 71 6.59 -0.40 -17.73
C THR A 71 6.59 -1.53 -16.71
N ALA A 72 5.60 -2.42 -16.79
CA ALA A 72 5.49 -3.58 -15.91
C ALA A 72 6.43 -4.73 -16.32
N ASN A 73 6.56 -5.76 -15.49
CA ASN A 73 7.50 -6.86 -15.78
C ASN A 73 7.09 -7.68 -17.01
N ASP A 74 5.81 -7.67 -17.38
CA ASP A 74 5.28 -8.24 -18.63
C ASP A 74 5.67 -7.44 -19.89
N GLY A 75 6.25 -6.25 -19.70
CA GLY A 75 6.63 -5.33 -20.76
C GLY A 75 5.51 -4.38 -21.21
N GLU A 76 4.33 -4.43 -20.59
CA GLU A 76 3.23 -3.53 -20.88
C GLU A 76 3.30 -2.25 -20.03
N ASP A 77 2.91 -1.12 -20.60
CA ASP A 77 2.85 0.14 -19.88
C ASP A 77 1.59 0.20 -19.00
N ARG A 78 1.79 0.47 -17.71
CA ARG A 78 0.74 0.69 -16.71
C ARG A 78 0.65 2.17 -16.38
N THR A 79 -0.56 2.63 -16.08
CA THR A 79 -0.82 4.01 -15.64
C THR A 79 -1.47 3.99 -14.27
N THR A 80 -0.96 4.82 -13.37
CA THR A 80 -1.55 5.12 -12.06
C THR A 80 -1.47 6.63 -11.78
N LYS A 81 -1.90 7.07 -10.60
CA LYS A 81 -1.87 8.46 -10.19
C LYS A 81 -1.36 8.61 -8.76
N MET A 82 -0.61 9.67 -8.55
CA MET A 82 -0.30 10.18 -7.22
C MET A 82 -1.23 11.35 -6.90
N VAL A 83 -1.84 11.36 -5.73
CA VAL A 83 -2.80 12.41 -5.32
C VAL A 83 -2.36 13.01 -3.99
N LEU A 84 -2.08 14.32 -4.00
CA LEU A 84 -1.75 15.09 -2.80
C LEU A 84 -2.89 16.07 -2.49
N ASN A 85 -3.55 15.88 -1.36
CA ASN A 85 -4.50 16.83 -0.81
C ASN A 85 -3.79 17.77 0.17
N ARG A 86 -3.78 19.08 -0.11
CA ARG A 86 -3.15 20.09 0.74
C ARG A 86 -4.18 21.11 1.21
N GLY A 87 -4.36 21.19 2.53
CA GLY A 87 -5.07 22.29 3.18
C GLY A 87 -4.18 23.51 3.36
N ASP A 88 -4.78 24.71 3.38
CA ASP A 88 -4.03 25.97 3.52
C ASP A 88 -3.33 26.12 4.90
N SER A 89 -3.69 25.31 5.89
CA SER A 89 -3.13 25.30 7.26
C SER A 89 -2.23 24.11 7.60
N GLU A 90 -1.85 23.30 6.60
CA GLU A 90 -1.08 22.07 6.82
C GLU A 90 0.26 22.35 7.53
N ASN A 91 0.51 21.62 8.62
CA ASN A 91 1.71 21.80 9.43
C ASN A 91 2.94 21.33 8.65
N LYS A 92 3.91 22.24 8.47
CA LYS A 92 5.18 22.00 7.74
C LYS A 92 5.90 20.71 8.13
N LYS A 93 5.74 20.21 9.37
CA LYS A 93 6.34 18.95 9.83
C LYS A 93 5.76 17.72 9.10
N TYR A 94 4.48 17.74 8.76
CA TYR A 94 3.82 16.61 8.07
C TYR A 94 3.93 16.68 6.56
N ILE A 95 4.30 17.83 6.01
CA ILE A 95 4.40 18.04 4.57
C ILE A 95 5.43 17.12 3.91
N ALA A 96 6.62 16.98 4.50
CA ALA A 96 7.63 16.06 4.00
C ALA A 96 7.13 14.62 4.07
N TYR A 97 6.59 14.22 5.22
CA TYR A 97 5.98 12.92 5.43
C TYR A 97 4.91 12.59 4.39
N THR A 98 3.97 13.49 4.11
CA THR A 98 2.89 13.25 3.13
C THR A 98 3.46 13.05 1.71
N ASN A 99 4.48 13.82 1.34
CA ASN A 99 5.14 13.65 0.05
C ASN A 99 5.87 12.30 -0.04
N ASP A 100 6.65 11.95 0.99
CA ASP A 100 7.39 10.69 1.06
C ASP A 100 6.43 9.48 1.06
N ARG A 101 5.33 9.59 1.81
CA ARG A 101 4.28 8.57 1.89
C ARG A 101 3.65 8.32 0.52
N MET A 102 3.34 9.38 -0.22
CA MET A 102 2.75 9.28 -1.56
C MET A 102 3.68 8.56 -2.55
N VAL A 103 4.99 8.80 -2.46
CA VAL A 103 6.00 8.12 -3.28
C VAL A 103 6.16 6.66 -2.86
N ALA A 104 6.10 6.37 -1.55
CA ALA A 104 6.08 5.01 -1.05
C ALA A 104 4.83 4.23 -1.51
N ASP A 105 3.66 4.86 -1.45
CA ASP A 105 2.38 4.29 -1.89
C ASP A 105 2.38 3.99 -3.39
N LEU A 106 2.98 4.86 -4.22
CA LEU A 106 3.14 4.58 -5.66
C LEU A 106 3.90 3.27 -5.92
N VAL A 107 5.03 3.07 -5.21
CA VAL A 107 5.86 1.87 -5.40
C VAL A 107 5.18 0.63 -4.82
N GLU A 108 4.53 0.77 -3.66
CA GLU A 108 3.77 -0.32 -3.04
C GLU A 108 2.58 -0.73 -3.89
N GLU A 109 1.82 0.20 -4.47
CA GLU A 109 0.72 -0.08 -5.38
C GLU A 109 1.20 -0.83 -6.63
N ALA A 110 2.32 -0.40 -7.21
CA ALA A 110 2.91 -1.10 -8.36
C ALA A 110 3.32 -2.54 -8.02
N GLN A 111 3.95 -2.75 -6.85
CA GLN A 111 4.27 -4.10 -6.38
C GLN A 111 3.01 -4.92 -6.13
N SER A 112 2.05 -4.39 -5.39
CA SER A 112 0.82 -5.10 -5.03
C SER A 112 0.02 -5.50 -6.28
N ARG A 113 -0.04 -4.64 -7.30
CA ARG A 113 -0.64 -4.97 -8.60
C ARG A 113 0.06 -6.12 -9.29
N GLU A 114 1.38 -6.09 -9.37
CA GLU A 114 2.19 -7.16 -9.98
C GLU A 114 1.94 -8.51 -9.30
N ILE A 115 1.93 -8.54 -7.97
CA ILE A 115 1.68 -9.74 -7.19
C ILE A 115 0.23 -10.23 -7.39
N CYS A 116 -0.74 -9.32 -7.45
CA CYS A 116 -2.12 -9.68 -7.74
C CYS A 116 -2.27 -10.30 -9.14
N GLU A 117 -1.59 -9.76 -10.15
CA GLU A 117 -1.56 -10.31 -11.51
C GLU A 117 -0.91 -11.69 -11.53
N GLU A 118 0.20 -11.87 -10.82
CA GLU A 118 0.85 -13.18 -10.71
C GLU A 118 -0.05 -14.23 -10.04
N ILE A 119 -0.74 -13.87 -8.96
CA ILE A 119 -1.71 -14.77 -8.29
C ILE A 119 -2.88 -15.09 -9.24
N ALA A 120 -3.41 -14.09 -9.95
CA ALA A 120 -4.50 -14.28 -10.89
C ALA A 120 -4.11 -15.26 -12.00
N ASP A 121 -2.95 -15.03 -12.62
CA ASP A 121 -2.50 -15.76 -13.81
C ASP A 121 -1.93 -17.14 -13.47
N GLN A 122 -1.14 -17.27 -12.41
CA GLN A 122 -0.47 -18.54 -12.08
C GLN A 122 -1.26 -19.44 -11.13
N ILE A 123 -2.21 -18.90 -10.36
CA ILE A 123 -2.96 -19.65 -9.36
C ILE A 123 -4.44 -19.70 -9.72
N LEU A 124 -5.14 -18.55 -9.75
CA LEU A 124 -6.60 -18.54 -9.86
C LEU A 124 -7.10 -19.04 -11.23
N SER A 125 -6.39 -18.70 -12.31
CA SER A 125 -6.76 -19.07 -13.69
C SER A 125 -6.84 -20.60 -13.94
N LYS A 126 -6.19 -21.41 -13.09
CA LYS A 126 -6.26 -22.88 -13.14
C LYS A 126 -7.62 -23.42 -12.71
N TYR A 127 -8.33 -22.69 -11.85
CA TYR A 127 -9.54 -23.15 -11.16
C TYR A 127 -10.80 -22.38 -11.56
N PHE A 128 -10.63 -21.16 -12.07
CA PHE A 128 -11.71 -20.24 -12.43
C PHE A 128 -11.53 -19.71 -13.85
N LYS A 129 -12.66 -19.42 -14.51
CA LYS A 129 -12.66 -18.84 -15.87
C LYS A 129 -12.90 -17.33 -15.84
N GLU A 130 -13.42 -16.84 -14.73
CA GLU A 130 -13.66 -15.45 -14.42
C GLU A 130 -12.33 -14.68 -14.40
N SER A 131 -12.35 -13.45 -14.90
CA SER A 131 -11.18 -12.58 -14.86
C SER A 131 -11.11 -11.88 -13.51
N ALA A 132 -9.95 -11.96 -12.84
CA ALA A 132 -9.70 -11.20 -11.64
C ALA A 132 -9.47 -9.71 -11.96
N ASN A 133 -9.89 -8.83 -11.05
CA ASN A 133 -9.46 -7.45 -11.00
C ASN A 133 -8.23 -7.36 -10.09
N THR A 134 -7.17 -6.66 -10.55
CA THR A 134 -5.87 -6.57 -9.88
C THR A 134 -5.41 -5.13 -9.64
N ASN A 135 -6.22 -4.11 -9.99
CA ASN A 135 -5.76 -2.72 -10.01
C ASN A 135 -5.48 -2.12 -8.62
N ASN A 136 -6.26 -2.47 -7.60
CA ASN A 136 -6.13 -1.94 -6.23
C ASN A 136 -6.08 -3.06 -5.17
N MET A 137 -6.73 -4.18 -5.47
CA MET A 137 -6.81 -5.38 -4.65
C MET A 137 -7.11 -6.54 -5.60
N LEU A 138 -6.74 -7.75 -5.22
CA LEU A 138 -7.17 -8.92 -5.97
C LEU A 138 -8.64 -9.20 -5.66
N SER A 139 -9.50 -9.17 -6.68
CA SER A 139 -10.92 -9.49 -6.54
C SER A 139 -11.39 -10.32 -7.73
N LEU A 140 -11.98 -11.49 -7.47
CA LEU A 140 -12.57 -12.35 -8.48
C LEU A 140 -13.98 -12.73 -8.01
N ASN A 141 -14.98 -12.44 -8.84
CA ASN A 141 -16.39 -12.68 -8.51
C ASN A 141 -16.98 -13.65 -9.54
N GLY A 142 -17.55 -14.76 -9.05
CA GLY A 142 -18.40 -15.64 -9.83
C GLY A 142 -19.86 -15.53 -9.36
N ASP A 143 -20.75 -16.24 -10.04
CA ASP A 143 -22.19 -16.21 -9.72
C ASP A 143 -22.49 -16.73 -8.31
N GLU A 144 -21.63 -17.61 -7.79
CA GLU A 144 -21.86 -18.43 -6.59
C GLU A 144 -20.80 -18.19 -5.50
N PHE A 145 -19.78 -17.37 -5.78
CA PHE A 145 -18.64 -17.17 -4.90
C PHE A 145 -17.93 -15.84 -5.17
N SER A 146 -17.13 -15.38 -4.21
CA SER A 146 -16.13 -14.33 -4.42
C SER A 146 -14.81 -14.67 -3.74
N ILE A 147 -13.73 -14.11 -4.28
CA ILE A 147 -12.38 -14.19 -3.74
C ILE A 147 -11.85 -12.77 -3.63
N HIS A 148 -11.37 -12.41 -2.45
CA HIS A 148 -10.76 -11.11 -2.20
C HIS A 148 -9.43 -11.30 -1.49
N ALA A 149 -8.34 -10.76 -2.04
CA ALA A 149 -7.05 -10.71 -1.35
C ALA A 149 -6.60 -9.28 -1.08
N GLN A 150 -6.16 -9.07 0.17
CA GLN A 150 -5.50 -7.85 0.62
C GLN A 150 -4.01 -8.15 0.75
N LEU A 151 -3.19 -7.38 0.05
CA LEU A 151 -1.74 -7.41 0.15
C LEU A 151 -1.33 -6.20 0.98
N ILE A 152 -0.49 -6.43 1.99
CA ILE A 152 -0.17 -5.40 2.98
C ILE A 152 1.33 -5.43 3.26
N ASN A 153 1.95 -4.25 3.24
CA ASN A 153 3.34 -4.04 3.66
C ASN A 153 3.38 -3.27 4.98
N CYS A 154 3.68 -3.96 6.08
CA CYS A 154 3.72 -3.40 7.42
C CYS A 154 4.83 -2.34 7.62
N ARG A 155 5.79 -2.18 6.69
CA ARG A 155 6.75 -1.05 6.73
C ARG A 155 6.04 0.30 6.64
N LEU A 156 4.89 0.32 5.98
CA LEU A 156 4.09 1.52 5.71
C LEU A 156 2.96 1.71 6.72
N MET A 157 2.93 0.91 7.78
CA MET A 157 1.94 1.00 8.85
C MET A 157 2.22 2.19 9.77
N GLY A 158 1.17 2.96 10.06
CA GLY A 158 1.20 4.09 10.99
C GLY A 158 1.81 5.36 10.38
N MET A 159 1.87 6.42 11.18
CA MET A 159 2.46 7.70 10.78
C MET A 159 3.90 7.85 11.28
N ASP A 160 4.81 7.00 10.76
CA ASP A 160 6.23 7.01 11.13
C ASP A 160 7.11 7.56 9.98
N PRO A 161 7.63 8.80 10.08
CA PRO A 161 8.46 9.39 9.04
C PRO A 161 9.78 8.68 8.78
N ASP A 162 10.37 8.06 9.80
CA ASP A 162 11.67 7.40 9.65
C ASP A 162 11.50 6.10 8.85
N ARG A 163 10.42 5.35 9.11
CA ARG A 163 10.07 4.14 8.33
C ARG A 163 9.75 4.47 6.88
N VAL A 164 8.97 5.51 6.62
CA VAL A 164 8.66 5.93 5.26
C VAL A 164 9.94 6.37 4.54
N SER A 165 10.82 7.13 5.21
CA SER A 165 12.11 7.55 4.65
C SER A 165 13.03 6.36 4.32
N GLU A 166 13.07 5.34 5.18
CA GLU A 166 13.81 4.09 4.92
C GLU A 166 13.24 3.36 3.69
N PHE A 167 11.91 3.28 3.58
CA PHE A 167 11.23 2.66 2.45
C PHE A 167 11.63 3.31 1.11
N ILE A 168 11.74 4.64 1.08
CA ILE A 168 12.08 5.40 -0.13
C ILE A 168 13.56 5.77 -0.26
N THR A 169 14.46 5.06 0.43
CA THR A 169 15.90 5.37 0.38
C THR A 169 16.49 5.01 -1.00
N PRO A 170 17.17 5.94 -1.70
CA PRO A 170 17.81 5.63 -2.98
C PRO A 170 18.84 4.49 -2.85
N GLY A 171 18.73 3.47 -3.70
CA GLY A 171 19.70 2.36 -3.77
C GLY A 171 19.53 1.27 -2.71
N SER A 172 18.69 1.46 -1.70
CA SER A 172 18.46 0.45 -0.65
C SER A 172 17.02 0.32 -0.16
N GLY A 173 16.13 1.22 -0.58
CA GLY A 173 14.70 1.16 -0.31
C GLY A 173 14.00 0.04 -1.09
N VAL A 174 12.68 0.04 -1.02
CA VAL A 174 11.85 -0.94 -1.73
C VAL A 174 11.90 -0.68 -3.24
N LYS A 175 12.00 -1.77 -4.01
CA LYS A 175 12.11 -1.73 -5.46
C LYS A 175 10.92 -2.45 -6.10
N TYR A 176 10.26 -1.80 -7.04
CA TYR A 176 9.20 -2.42 -7.85
C TYR A 176 9.77 -3.40 -8.87
N VAL A 177 10.75 -2.98 -9.68
CA VAL A 177 11.26 -3.80 -10.79
C VAL A 177 11.84 -5.12 -10.29
N GLY A 178 11.38 -6.22 -10.91
CA GLY A 178 11.77 -7.59 -10.55
C GLY A 178 10.98 -8.18 -9.38
N THR A 179 9.95 -7.48 -8.88
CA THR A 179 8.99 -8.02 -7.91
C THR A 179 8.33 -9.28 -8.46
N ASN A 180 8.25 -10.31 -7.63
CA ASN A 180 7.55 -11.57 -7.90
C ASN A 180 6.95 -12.11 -6.60
N LEU A 181 5.93 -12.97 -6.73
CA LEU A 181 5.16 -13.54 -5.64
C LEU A 181 6.03 -14.27 -4.63
N ALA A 182 6.98 -15.07 -5.10
CA ALA A 182 7.81 -15.88 -4.22
C ALA A 182 8.67 -15.02 -3.28
N ASP A 183 9.37 -14.03 -3.82
CA ASP A 183 10.24 -13.16 -3.02
C ASP A 183 9.42 -12.19 -2.16
N TRP A 184 8.33 -11.65 -2.68
CA TRP A 184 7.46 -10.74 -1.94
C TRP A 184 6.79 -11.42 -0.75
N ALA A 185 6.30 -12.66 -0.89
CA ALA A 185 5.67 -13.41 0.19
C ALA A 185 6.64 -13.80 1.32
N CYS A 186 7.95 -13.86 1.02
CA CYS A 186 9.01 -14.13 1.99
C CYS A 186 9.53 -12.85 2.66
N ASP A 187 9.15 -11.67 2.18
CA ASP A 187 9.53 -10.42 2.83
C ASP A 187 8.86 -10.35 4.20
N LYS A 188 9.68 -10.19 5.25
CA LYS A 188 9.20 -10.25 6.64
C LYS A 188 8.15 -9.20 7.00
N HIS A 189 8.01 -8.14 6.20
CA HIS A 189 7.01 -7.10 6.44
C HIS A 189 5.82 -7.18 5.49
N SER A 190 5.85 -8.07 4.50
CA SER A 190 4.73 -8.28 3.59
C SER A 190 3.83 -9.41 4.11
N TYR A 191 2.53 -9.27 3.90
CA TYR A 191 1.61 -10.38 4.08
C TYR A 191 0.38 -10.28 3.19
N ILE A 192 -0.27 -11.42 2.98
CA ILE A 192 -1.52 -11.52 2.23
C ILE A 192 -2.65 -12.06 3.11
N LYS A 193 -3.83 -11.46 3.03
CA LYS A 193 -5.08 -11.99 3.62
C LYS A 193 -6.06 -12.28 2.50
N VAL A 194 -6.45 -13.55 2.36
CA VAL A 194 -7.37 -14.03 1.32
C VAL A 194 -8.67 -14.49 1.96
N ASN A 195 -9.78 -13.91 1.53
CA ASN A 195 -11.13 -14.39 1.86
C ASN A 195 -11.73 -15.08 0.64
N PHE A 196 -12.20 -16.30 0.83
CA PHE A 196 -12.98 -17.05 -0.13
C PHE A 196 -14.39 -17.19 0.44
N ASP A 197 -15.35 -16.54 -0.21
CA ASP A 197 -16.72 -16.44 0.25
C ASP A 197 -17.64 -17.21 -0.71
N ILE A 198 -18.39 -18.18 -0.19
CA ILE A 198 -19.34 -19.00 -0.94
C ILE A 198 -20.76 -18.48 -0.68
N PHE A 199 -21.49 -18.12 -1.73
CA PHE A 199 -22.87 -17.63 -1.65
C PHE A 199 -23.90 -18.74 -1.91
N ASP A 200 -23.54 -19.78 -2.68
CA ASP A 200 -24.39 -20.94 -2.95
C ASP A 200 -23.92 -22.16 -2.16
N GLU A 201 -24.69 -22.56 -1.14
CA GLU A 201 -24.37 -23.71 -0.30
C GLU A 201 -24.22 -25.02 -1.08
N THR A 202 -24.88 -25.15 -2.24
CA THR A 202 -24.81 -26.35 -3.08
C THR A 202 -23.43 -26.53 -3.72
N LYS A 203 -22.61 -25.48 -3.73
CA LYS A 203 -21.25 -25.47 -4.26
C LYS A 203 -20.17 -25.63 -3.21
N THR A 204 -20.55 -25.80 -1.93
CA THR A 204 -19.62 -25.85 -0.81
C THR A 204 -18.50 -26.87 -1.01
N GLU A 205 -18.81 -28.11 -1.39
CA GLU A 205 -17.78 -29.16 -1.57
C GLU A 205 -16.82 -28.83 -2.72
N GLU A 206 -17.35 -28.47 -3.90
CA GLU A 206 -16.55 -28.13 -5.08
C GLU A 206 -15.61 -26.95 -4.80
N LEU A 207 -16.12 -25.88 -4.18
CA LEU A 207 -15.35 -24.67 -3.91
C LEU A 207 -14.37 -24.85 -2.76
N THR A 208 -14.67 -25.71 -1.78
CA THR A 208 -13.71 -26.10 -0.73
C THR A 208 -12.53 -26.85 -1.33
N GLU A 209 -12.77 -27.75 -2.30
CA GLU A 209 -11.69 -28.45 -3.00
C GLU A 209 -10.80 -27.46 -3.78
N LYS A 210 -11.42 -26.52 -4.52
CA LYS A 210 -10.67 -25.46 -5.23
C LYS A 210 -9.86 -24.60 -4.25
N PHE A 211 -10.44 -24.20 -3.12
CA PHE A 211 -9.75 -23.45 -2.08
C PHE A 211 -8.50 -24.17 -1.58
N ASN A 212 -8.61 -25.47 -1.27
CA ASN A 212 -7.47 -26.26 -0.80
C ASN A 212 -6.36 -26.35 -1.87
N ASN A 213 -6.74 -26.50 -3.15
CA ASN A 213 -5.79 -26.55 -4.25
C ASN A 213 -5.11 -25.18 -4.49
N ILE A 214 -5.85 -24.08 -4.39
CA ILE A 214 -5.32 -22.71 -4.48
C ILE A 214 -4.31 -22.43 -3.36
N PHE A 215 -4.67 -22.81 -2.13
CA PHE A 215 -3.78 -22.70 -0.98
C PHE A 215 -2.50 -23.54 -1.18
N SER A 216 -2.64 -24.77 -1.68
CA SER A 216 -1.50 -25.63 -1.99
C SER A 216 -0.61 -25.07 -3.10
N ASP A 217 -1.19 -24.49 -4.15
CA ASP A 217 -0.45 -23.87 -5.25
C ASP A 217 0.28 -22.60 -4.77
N TYR A 218 -0.36 -21.78 -3.95
CA TYR A 218 0.26 -20.62 -3.33
C TYR A 218 1.50 -21.05 -2.55
N THR A 219 1.34 -21.96 -1.59
CA THR A 219 2.44 -22.44 -0.72
C THR A 219 3.52 -23.23 -1.46
N ALA A 220 3.24 -23.77 -2.66
CA ALA A 220 4.24 -24.39 -3.51
C ALA A 220 5.06 -23.36 -4.31
N LEU A 221 4.46 -22.23 -4.69
CA LEU A 221 5.13 -21.14 -5.40
C LEU A 221 5.95 -20.27 -4.44
N THR A 222 5.42 -20.02 -3.25
CA THR A 222 6.05 -19.21 -2.21
C THR A 222 6.90 -20.11 -1.29
N LYS A 223 8.01 -19.60 -0.75
CA LYS A 223 8.91 -20.38 0.14
C LYS A 223 8.71 -19.99 1.59
N ASP A 224 8.91 -20.90 2.53
CA ASP A 224 8.90 -20.56 3.96
C ASP A 224 10.15 -19.76 4.37
N PRO A 225 10.06 -18.86 5.37
CA PRO A 225 8.85 -18.47 6.13
C PRO A 225 8.02 -17.38 5.45
N GLN A 226 6.69 -17.46 5.58
CA GLN A 226 5.74 -16.51 5.00
C GLN A 226 4.76 -15.98 6.04
N THR A 227 4.15 -14.83 5.76
CA THR A 227 3.03 -14.30 6.52
C THR A 227 1.78 -14.27 5.63
N TYR A 228 0.74 -15.03 5.98
CA TYR A 228 -0.50 -15.10 5.21
C TYR A 228 -1.69 -15.51 6.08
N CYS A 229 -2.91 -15.28 5.59
CA CYS A 229 -4.12 -15.86 6.17
C CYS A 229 -5.16 -16.15 5.09
N PHE A 230 -5.47 -17.42 4.89
CA PHE A 230 -6.53 -17.90 3.99
C PHE A 230 -7.75 -18.27 4.81
N ILE A 231 -8.90 -17.70 4.46
CA ILE A 231 -10.17 -17.89 5.16
C ILE A 231 -11.21 -18.32 4.14
N LEU A 232 -11.80 -19.50 4.34
CA LEU A 232 -12.94 -20.00 3.57
C LEU A 232 -14.21 -19.88 4.41
N ARG A 233 -15.23 -19.22 3.86
CA ARG A 233 -16.52 -19.04 4.52
C ARG A 233 -17.66 -19.33 3.56
N LYS A 234 -18.79 -19.76 4.08
CA LYS A 234 -20.04 -19.86 3.34
C LYS A 234 -21.13 -19.01 3.99
N GLN A 235 -22.04 -18.51 3.18
CA GLN A 235 -23.27 -17.90 3.65
C GLN A 235 -24.33 -18.99 3.85
N ASN A 236 -24.94 -19.03 5.03
CA ASN A 236 -26.03 -19.97 5.33
C ASN A 236 -27.41 -19.39 4.93
N SER A 237 -28.47 -20.19 5.08
CA SER A 237 -29.84 -19.79 4.75
C SER A 237 -30.35 -18.54 5.47
N ASP A 238 -29.76 -18.22 6.63
CA ASP A 238 -30.09 -17.05 7.44
C ASP A 238 -29.22 -15.83 7.08
N GLN A 239 -28.47 -15.90 5.98
CA GLN A 239 -27.52 -14.89 5.51
C GLN A 239 -26.32 -14.65 6.44
N ASN A 240 -26.11 -15.51 7.43
CA ASN A 240 -24.95 -15.46 8.32
C ASN A 240 -23.75 -16.18 7.69
N TRP A 241 -22.55 -15.69 8.01
CA TRP A 241 -21.30 -16.29 7.57
C TRP A 241 -20.84 -17.39 8.53
N GLU A 242 -20.52 -18.55 7.99
CA GLU A 242 -19.92 -19.68 8.69
C GLU A 242 -18.52 -19.93 8.12
N THR A 243 -17.50 -19.91 8.98
CA THR A 243 -16.12 -20.26 8.60
C THR A 243 -15.99 -21.77 8.45
N LEU A 244 -15.55 -22.21 7.27
CA LEU A 244 -15.37 -23.62 6.93
C LEU A 244 -13.93 -24.09 7.14
N ALA A 245 -12.97 -23.24 6.79
CA ALA A 245 -11.55 -23.53 6.92
C ALA A 245 -10.76 -22.23 7.08
N THR A 246 -9.67 -22.30 7.85
CA THR A 246 -8.69 -21.23 7.96
C THR A 246 -7.29 -21.82 8.00
N GLU A 247 -6.34 -21.11 7.40
CA GLU A 247 -4.92 -21.35 7.60
C GLU A 247 -4.21 -20.00 7.63
N CYS A 248 -3.65 -19.65 8.79
CA CYS A 248 -3.00 -18.37 8.99
C CYS A 248 -1.64 -18.59 9.63
N LYS A 249 -0.62 -17.96 9.05
CA LYS A 249 0.77 -18.01 9.52
C LYS A 249 1.35 -16.61 9.62
N VAL A 250 2.17 -16.39 10.64
CA VAL A 250 3.06 -15.23 10.73
C VAL A 250 4.49 -15.72 10.77
N GLN A 251 5.25 -15.41 9.72
CA GLN A 251 6.61 -15.90 9.51
C GLN A 251 6.73 -17.43 9.70
N GLY A 252 5.81 -18.17 9.10
CA GLY A 252 5.76 -19.63 9.12
C GLY A 252 5.23 -20.25 10.43
N LYS A 253 4.96 -19.45 11.47
CA LYS A 253 4.33 -19.92 12.71
C LYS A 253 2.82 -19.85 12.61
N ASP A 254 2.13 -20.85 13.13
CA ASP A 254 0.67 -20.85 13.19
C ASP A 254 0.15 -19.63 13.95
N PHE A 255 -0.90 -19.01 13.42
CA PHE A 255 -1.50 -17.81 13.96
C PHE A 255 -3.03 -17.92 13.95
N ASP A 256 -3.67 -17.31 14.93
CA ASP A 256 -5.12 -17.36 15.05
C ASP A 256 -5.79 -16.46 14.00
N ALA A 257 -6.69 -17.04 13.20
CA ALA A 257 -7.42 -16.35 12.15
C ALA A 257 -8.28 -15.21 12.69
N ASP A 258 -8.88 -15.38 13.87
CA ASP A 258 -9.73 -14.35 14.51
C ASP A 258 -8.92 -13.13 14.94
N ASN A 259 -7.61 -13.30 15.14
CA ASN A 259 -6.68 -12.25 15.51
C ASN A 259 -5.86 -11.73 14.32
N PHE A 260 -6.07 -12.23 13.09
CA PHE A 260 -5.29 -11.83 11.91
C PHE A 260 -5.70 -10.44 11.39
N SER A 261 -5.14 -9.42 12.03
CA SER A 261 -5.29 -7.99 11.75
C SER A 261 -3.92 -7.34 11.52
N ILE A 262 -3.89 -6.19 10.82
CA ILE A 262 -2.64 -5.44 10.53
C ILE A 262 -1.82 -5.25 11.81
N ARG A 263 -2.48 -4.78 12.87
CA ARG A 263 -1.85 -4.50 14.16
C ARG A 263 -1.26 -5.76 14.79
N ALA A 264 -2.05 -6.84 14.92
CA ALA A 264 -1.60 -8.06 15.58
C ALA A 264 -0.45 -8.75 14.80
N VAL A 265 -0.53 -8.74 13.46
CA VAL A 265 0.56 -9.25 12.60
C VAL A 265 1.80 -8.39 12.79
N ALA A 266 1.68 -7.06 12.77
CA ALA A 266 2.81 -6.16 12.97
C ALA A 266 3.46 -6.32 14.36
N GLU A 267 2.66 -6.50 15.42
CA GLU A 267 3.15 -6.80 16.77
C GLU A 267 3.97 -8.10 16.81
N GLU A 268 3.50 -9.18 16.18
CA GLU A 268 4.24 -10.45 16.09
C GLU A 268 5.51 -10.32 15.23
N LEU A 269 5.52 -9.43 14.24
CA LEU A 269 6.70 -9.08 13.45
C LEU A 269 7.69 -8.15 14.18
N GLY A 270 7.37 -7.72 15.41
CA GLY A 270 8.19 -6.82 16.21
C GLY A 270 8.19 -5.37 15.70
N ILE A 271 7.17 -4.98 14.94
CA ILE A 271 7.00 -3.63 14.42
C ILE A 271 6.23 -2.81 15.44
N ASP A 272 6.74 -1.62 15.77
CA ASP A 272 6.07 -0.71 16.70
C ASP A 272 4.74 -0.21 16.13
N THR A 273 3.66 -0.56 16.84
CA THR A 273 2.26 -0.20 16.54
C THR A 273 1.77 1.01 17.32
N ASP A 274 2.57 1.63 18.20
CA ASP A 274 2.11 2.76 19.03
C ASP A 274 1.71 3.98 18.19
N THR A 275 2.18 4.05 16.94
CA THR A 275 1.84 5.10 15.96
C THR A 275 0.74 4.69 14.98
N TYR A 276 0.20 3.48 15.10
CA TYR A 276 -0.93 3.00 14.30
C TYR A 276 -2.24 3.53 14.90
N ILE A 277 -2.92 4.39 14.14
CA ILE A 277 -4.31 4.74 14.40
C ILE A 277 -5.13 3.86 13.48
N ASP A 278 -5.93 2.97 14.06
CA ASP A 278 -6.86 2.15 13.29
C ASP A 278 -7.83 3.09 12.57
N PRO A 279 -7.87 3.11 11.23
CA PRO A 279 -8.90 3.84 10.53
C PRO A 279 -10.18 3.01 10.65
N GLU A 280 -10.95 3.23 11.72
CA GLU A 280 -12.36 2.81 11.77
C GLU A 280 -13.12 3.31 10.53
#